data_AF-A0A938ZZJ5-F1
#
_entry.id   AF-A0A938ZZJ5-F1
#
_cell.length_a   1.000
_cell.length_b   1.000
_cell.length_c   1.000
_cell.angle_alpha   90.00
_cell.angle_beta   90.00
_cell.angle_gamma   90.00
#
_symmetry.space_group_name_H-M   'P 1'
#
loop_
_entity.id
_entity.type
_entity.pdbx_description
1 polymer ?
#
loop_
_entity_poly.entity_id
_entity_poly.type
_entity_poly.pdbx_seq_one_letter_code
_entity_poly.pdbx_strand_id
1 'polypeptide(L)' 'MKLTIEVINDRLKAAKIGVKVEARGDRLSLRPTLPPKPESNKTKPYQQYLASGIYANPAGLQRAEAEA' A
#
# COMPACT_ATOMS: atom_id res chain seq x y z
N MET A 1 -6.71 -9.55 18.64
CA MET A 1 -6.72 -9.66 17.16
C MET A 1 -5.37 -9.20 16.63
N LYS A 2 -4.64 -10.06 15.90
CA LYS A 2 -3.34 -9.70 15.29
C LYS A 2 -3.64 -9.11 13.92
N LEU A 3 -3.41 -7.82 13.74
CA LEU A 3 -3.56 -7.18 12.43
C LEU A 3 -2.39 -7.66 11.55
N THR A 4 -2.69 -8.27 10.41
CA THR A 4 -1.68 -8.71 9.43
C THR A 4 -1.91 -7.98 8.11
N ILE A 5 -0.86 -7.90 7.30
CA ILE A 5 -0.91 -7.27 5.98
C ILE A 5 -1.97 -7.92 5.08
N GLU A 6 -2.15 -9.24 5.21
CA GLU A 6 -3.15 -10.00 4.47
C GLU A 6 -4.57 -9.55 4.84
N VAL A 7 -4.87 -9.46 6.15
CA VAL A 7 -6.17 -8.99 6.64
C VAL A 7 -6.46 -7.57 6.16
N ILE A 8 -5.47 -6.69 6.16
CA ILE A 8 -5.63 -5.32 5.65
C ILE A 8 -5.92 -5.35 4.15
N ASN A 9 -5.16 -6.12 3.38
CA ASN A 9 -5.37 -6.24 1.93
C ASN A 9 -6.75 -6.82 1.59
N ASP A 10 -7.24 -7.79 2.36
CA ASP A 10 -8.61 -8.32 2.20
C ASP A 10 -9.66 -7.26 2.51
N ARG A 11 -9.46 -6.45 3.56
CA ARG A 11 -10.35 -5.32 3.87
C ARG A 11 -10.36 -4.26 2.79
N LEU A 12 -9.19 -3.86 2.30
CA LEU A 12 -9.06 -2.90 1.18
C LEU A 12 -9.75 -3.42 -0.08
N LYS A 13 -9.60 -4.72 -0.37
CA LYS A 13 -10.28 -5.38 -1.48
C LYS A 13 -11.79 -5.41 -1.29
N ALA A 14 -12.29 -5.71 -0.09
CA ALA A 14 -13.71 -5.68 0.25
C ALA A 14 -14.30 -4.26 0.11
N ALA A 15 -13.52 -3.23 0.47
CA ALA A 15 -13.85 -1.82 0.27
C ALA A 15 -13.69 -1.34 -1.19
N LYS A 16 -13.26 -2.21 -2.12
CA LYS A 16 -12.96 -1.89 -3.53
C LYS A 16 -11.87 -0.82 -3.70
N ILE A 17 -10.98 -0.70 -2.72
CA ILE A 17 -9.81 0.18 -2.77
C ILE A 17 -8.73 -0.52 -3.59
N GLY A 18 -8.29 0.11 -4.69
CA GLY A 18 -7.29 -0.41 -5.62
C GLY A 18 -5.83 -0.35 -5.12
N VAL A 19 -5.65 -0.40 -3.80
CA VAL A 19 -4.37 -0.23 -3.11
C VAL A 19 -4.06 -1.49 -2.32
N LYS A 20 -2.78 -1.86 -2.26
CA LYS A 20 -2.28 -2.95 -1.43
C LYS A 20 -1.20 -2.43 -0.48
N VAL A 21 -1.19 -2.93 0.74
CA VAL A 21 -0.10 -2.73 1.69
C VAL A 21 0.89 -3.87 1.52
N GLU A 22 2.18 -3.55 1.49
CA GLU A 22 3.28 -4.51 1.41
C GLU A 22 4.38 -4.12 2.41
N ALA A 23 4.94 -5.09 3.12
CA ALA A 23 6.12 -4.84 3.96
C ALA A 23 7.39 -5.00 3.13
N ARG A 24 8.23 -3.97 3.16
CA ARG A 24 9.60 -3.96 2.66
C ARG A 24 10.56 -3.84 3.83
N GLY A 25 11.03 -4.98 4.32
CA GLY A 25 11.86 -5.05 5.53
C GLY A 25 11.10 -4.51 6.73
N ASP A 26 11.67 -3.54 7.42
CA ASP A 26 11.06 -2.92 8.61
C ASP A 26 9.98 -1.88 8.31
N ARG A 27 9.70 -1.58 7.02
CA ARG A 27 8.77 -0.53 6.63
C ARG A 27 7.61 -1.04 5.79
N LEU A 28 6.49 -0.33 5.87
CA LEU A 28 5.31 -0.54 5.05
C LEU A 28 5.32 0.40 3.85
N SER A 29 4.93 -0.14 2.71
CA SER A 29 4.72 0.59 1.46
C SER A 29 3.31 0.33 0.94
N LEU A 30 2.71 1.37 0.37
CA LEU A 30 1.47 1.27 -0.37
C LEU A 30 1.78 0.98 -1.83
N ARG A 31 0.96 0.13 -2.46
CA ARG A 31 1.09 -0.26 -3.86
C ARG A 31 -0.19 0.06 -4.65
N PRO A 32 -0.50 1.35 -4.84
CA PRO A 32 -1.59 1.77 -5.71
C PRO A 32 -1.24 1.60 -7.20
N THR A 33 -2.26 1.58 -8.04
CA THR A 33 -2.10 1.77 -9.49
C THR A 33 -2.23 3.25 -9.79
N LEU A 34 -1.15 3.88 -10.24
CA LEU A 34 -1.09 5.30 -10.50
C LEU A 34 -0.83 5.59 -11.98
N PRO A 35 -1.23 6.78 -12.47
CA PRO A 35 -0.83 7.24 -13.79
C PRO A 35 0.70 7.25 -13.92
N PRO A 36 1.22 7.13 -15.14
CA PRO A 36 2.65 7.22 -15.37
C PRO A 36 3.19 8.55 -14.85
N LYS A 37 4.39 8.52 -14.26
CA LYS A 37 5.07 9.74 -13.85
C LYS A 37 5.33 10.62 -15.08
N PRO A 38 5.26 11.96 -14.95
CA PRO A 38 5.38 12.88 -16.08
C PRO A 38 6.70 12.73 -16.86
N GLU A 39 7.77 12.25 -16.22
CA GLU A 39 9.08 12.00 -16.84
C GLU A 39 9.34 10.52 -17.18
N SER A 40 8.32 9.67 -17.10
CA SER A 40 8.46 8.23 -17.36
C SER A 40 8.09 7.91 -18.81
N ASN A 41 8.87 7.05 -19.46
CA ASN A 41 8.55 6.46 -20.78
C ASN A 41 7.31 5.54 -20.79
N LYS A 42 6.58 5.44 -19.67
CA LYS A 42 5.40 4.58 -19.55
C LYS A 42 4.15 5.34 -20.00
N THR A 43 3.36 4.71 -20.84
CA THR A 43 2.13 5.30 -21.41
C THR A 43 0.85 4.82 -20.72
N LYS A 44 0.94 3.83 -19.82
CA LYS A 44 -0.20 3.21 -19.14
C LYS A 44 -0.05 3.32 -17.62
N PRO A 45 -1.17 3.42 -16.86
CA PRO A 45 -1.14 3.31 -15.41
C PRO A 45 -0.45 2.02 -14.97
N TYR A 46 0.33 2.10 -13.91
CA TYR A 46 1.07 0.96 -13.40
C TYR A 46 1.14 0.99 -11.88
N GLN A 47 1.40 -0.18 -11.29
CA GLN A 47 1.57 -0.29 -9.85
C GLN A 47 2.87 0.39 -9.42
N GLN A 48 2.75 1.36 -8.52
CA GLN A 48 3.87 2.11 -7.97
C GLN A 48 4.02 1.79 -6.50
N TYR A 49 5.26 1.77 -6.00
CA TYR A 49 5.51 1.72 -4.56
C TYR A 49 5.55 3.14 -4.01
N LEU A 50 4.65 3.43 -3.10
CA LEU A 50 4.67 4.61 -2.25
C LEU A 50 5.19 4.20 -0.89
N ALA A 51 6.36 4.73 -0.53
CA ALA A 51 6.88 4.57 0.82
C ALA A 51 6.11 5.49 1.76
N SER A 52 5.29 4.95 2.66
CA SER A 52 4.63 5.74 3.71
C SER A 52 5.61 6.15 4.83
N GLY A 53 6.81 5.56 4.88
CA GLY A 53 7.75 5.79 5.98
C GLY A 53 7.30 5.18 7.32
N ILE A 54 6.23 4.38 7.30
CA ILE A 54 5.65 3.72 8.46
C ILE A 54 6.38 2.41 8.73
N TYR A 55 6.63 2.09 10.01
CA TYR A 55 7.22 0.83 10.41
C TYR A 55 6.23 -0.34 10.32
N ALA A 56 6.72 -1.54 10.02
CA ALA A 56 5.95 -2.79 9.95
C ALA A 56 5.58 -3.34 11.35
N ASN A 57 5.06 -2.47 12.21
CA ASN A 57 4.55 -2.80 13.53
C ASN A 57 3.00 -2.68 13.56
N PRO A 58 2.32 -3.20 14.61
CA PRO A 58 0.86 -3.20 14.65
C PRO A 58 0.20 -1.81 14.54
N ALA A 59 0.82 -0.78 15.13
CA ALA A 59 0.34 0.59 15.02
C ALA A 59 0.53 1.16 13.60
N GLY A 60 1.65 0.81 12.97
CA GLY A 60 1.95 1.15 11.59
C GLY A 60 1.02 0.47 10.59
N LEU A 61 0.62 -0.77 10.86
CA LEU A 61 -0.37 -1.48 10.06
C LEU A 61 -1.73 -0.78 10.07
N GLN A 62 -2.22 -0.33 11.23
CA GLN A 62 -3.46 0.45 11.31
C GLN A 62 -3.35 1.78 10.56
N ARG A 63 -2.20 2.46 10.68
CA ARG A 63 -1.98 3.72 9.97
C ARG A 63 -1.91 3.52 8.45
N ALA A 64 -1.26 2.47 8.00
CA ALA A 64 -1.18 2.14 6.58
C ALA A 64 -2.55 1.76 6.00
N GLU A 65 -3.41 1.11 6.78
CA GLU A 65 -4.82 0.85 6.40
C GLU A 65 -5.61 2.16 6.28
N ALA A 66 -5.39 3.13 7.17
CA ALA A 66 -6.07 4.43 7.13
C ALA A 66 -5.55 5.37 6.02
N GLU A 67 -4.30 5.20 5.56
CA GLU A 67 -3.70 5.98 4.47
C GLU A 67 -4.02 5.42 3.06
N ALA A 68 -4.48 4.17 2.97
CA ALA A 68 -4.78 3.47 1.71
C ALA A 68 -6.14 3.84 1.13
#